data_AF-X1JSQ2-F1
#
_entry.id   AF-X1JSQ2-F1
#
_cell.length_a   1.000
_cell.length_b   1.000
_cell.length_c   1.000
_cell.angle_alpha   90.00
_cell.angle_beta   90.00
_cell.angle_gamma   90.00
#
_symmetry.space_group_name_H-M   'P 1'
#
loop_
_entity.id
_entity.type
_entity.pdbx_description
1 polymer ?
#
loop_
_entity_poly.entity_id
_entity_poly.type
_entity_poly.pdbx_seq_one_letter_code
_entity_poly.pdbx_strand_id
1 'polypeptide(L)'
;EKYVWTTDETVSGLLQIANYGPDAIKGVAVKWTLSDSSGNQVAKGMIPDINVPRGGLFNIGEIGILLKDAKAPQQLELEISLERTNARNRYPLWVYPSDARVENFEGLLVCERIDDKVIETLENSGRVLVVTDEIALEHSVGGFFTPDFWCYTMFRRLRKNRPVAPGTLGLLCDPEHPALADFPTEFHSNWQWWRIVMNSRPVILDEISGETKPIVQVVDNIARCQRLGLIFEGMVGKGRLLFCTAKLLNLTEYPEALQFLNSLIKY
;
A
#
# COMPACT_ATOMS: atom_id res chain seq x y z
N GLU A 1 -0.49 -7.86 14.33
CA GLU A 1 0.79 -8.39 13.79
C GLU A 1 1.12 -7.80 12.41
N LYS A 2 0.16 -7.75 11.48
CA LYS A 2 0.31 -7.12 10.15
C LYS A 2 -1.04 -6.66 9.59
N TYR A 3 -1.00 -5.89 8.51
CA TYR A 3 -2.19 -5.38 7.79
C TYR A 3 -2.44 -6.10 6.45
N VAL A 4 -1.47 -6.86 5.95
CA VAL A 4 -1.57 -7.61 4.70
C VAL A 4 -1.60 -9.11 5.02
N TRP A 5 -2.54 -9.81 4.41
CA TRP A 5 -2.84 -11.21 4.64
C TRP A 5 -3.07 -11.95 3.33
N THR A 6 -2.94 -13.27 3.37
CA THR A 6 -3.40 -14.17 2.29
C THR A 6 -4.63 -14.96 2.71
N THR A 7 -5.36 -15.51 1.73
CA THR A 7 -6.60 -16.28 1.95
C THR A 7 -6.45 -17.53 2.79
N ASP A 8 -5.24 -18.09 2.91
CA ASP A 8 -4.94 -19.25 3.75
C ASP A 8 -4.56 -18.89 5.20
N GLU A 9 -4.53 -17.59 5.53
CA GLU A 9 -4.16 -17.13 6.86
C GLU A 9 -5.35 -16.91 7.80
N THR A 10 -5.02 -16.77 9.08
CA THR A 10 -5.95 -16.39 10.15
C THR A 10 -5.55 -15.02 10.68
N VAL A 11 -6.45 -14.04 10.63
CA VAL A 11 -6.25 -12.76 11.30
C VAL A 11 -6.30 -12.99 12.81
N SER A 12 -5.14 -12.94 13.45
CA SER A 12 -4.96 -13.06 14.90
C SER A 12 -4.65 -11.71 15.55
N GLY A 13 -5.18 -11.49 16.75
CA GLY A 13 -4.86 -10.28 17.50
C GLY A 13 -5.34 -10.31 18.95
N LEU A 14 -4.52 -9.74 19.83
CA LEU A 14 -4.91 -9.45 21.21
C LEU A 14 -5.78 -8.20 21.24
N LEU A 15 -6.98 -8.31 21.79
CA LEU A 15 -7.87 -7.18 22.02
C LEU A 15 -7.53 -6.52 23.35
N GLN A 16 -7.30 -5.22 23.28
CA GLN A 16 -7.00 -4.40 24.45
C GLN A 16 -7.91 -3.17 24.47
N ILE A 17 -8.31 -2.75 25.67
CA ILE A 17 -9.06 -1.51 25.88
C ILE A 17 -8.27 -0.59 26.79
N ALA A 18 -8.02 0.63 26.31
CA ALA A 18 -7.53 1.73 27.12
C ALA A 18 -8.73 2.44 27.76
N ASN A 19 -8.90 2.31 29.08
CA ASN A 19 -9.94 3.04 29.81
C ASN A 19 -9.33 4.17 30.63
N TYR A 20 -9.40 5.38 30.09
CA TYR A 20 -9.08 6.63 30.81
C TYR A 20 -10.33 7.49 31.05
N GLY A 21 -11.52 6.89 30.91
CA GLY A 21 -12.79 7.55 31.21
C GLY A 21 -12.99 7.80 32.70
N PRO A 22 -14.09 8.48 33.08
CA PRO A 22 -14.38 8.79 34.48
C PRO A 22 -14.65 7.53 35.32
N ASP A 23 -15.20 6.48 34.71
CA ASP A 23 -15.70 5.26 35.37
C ASP A 23 -15.06 3.97 34.84
N ALA A 24 -15.17 2.90 35.63
CA ALA A 24 -14.83 1.55 35.17
C ALA A 24 -15.92 1.00 34.23
N ILE A 25 -15.51 0.26 33.19
CA ILE A 25 -16.42 -0.44 32.29
C ILE A 25 -16.76 -1.79 32.94
N LYS A 26 -18.04 -2.12 33.12
CA LYS A 26 -18.47 -3.33 33.82
C LYS A 26 -19.59 -4.05 33.08
N GLY A 27 -19.41 -5.36 32.85
CA GLY A 27 -20.44 -6.22 32.24
C GLY A 27 -20.91 -5.71 30.87
N VAL A 28 -19.96 -5.27 30.05
CA VAL A 28 -20.21 -4.78 28.69
C VAL A 28 -19.66 -5.78 27.69
N ALA A 29 -20.32 -5.96 26.54
CA ALA A 29 -19.77 -6.80 25.47
C ALA A 29 -18.93 -5.99 24.49
N VAL A 30 -17.88 -6.62 23.95
CA VAL A 30 -17.12 -6.09 22.82
C VAL A 30 -17.49 -6.88 21.59
N LYS A 31 -18.00 -6.20 20.56
CA LYS A 31 -18.33 -6.78 19.27
C LYS A 31 -17.24 -6.48 18.27
N TRP A 32 -17.01 -7.41 17.36
CA TRP A 32 -16.18 -7.15 16.20
C TRP A 32 -16.85 -7.69 14.95
N THR A 33 -16.62 -7.00 13.83
CA THR A 33 -17.11 -7.36 12.51
C THR A 33 -16.00 -7.15 11.50
N LEU A 34 -15.82 -8.12 10.61
CA LEU A 34 -14.99 -8.01 9.43
C LEU A 34 -15.92 -7.85 8.23
N SER A 35 -15.80 -6.76 7.49
CA SER A 35 -16.66 -6.45 6.34
C SER A 35 -15.85 -6.12 5.09
N ASP A 36 -16.42 -6.37 3.91
CA ASP A 36 -15.86 -5.92 2.64
C ASP A 36 -16.13 -4.43 2.37
N SER A 37 -15.55 -3.90 1.29
CA SER A 37 -15.73 -2.49 0.88
C SER A 37 -17.18 -2.13 0.51
N SER A 38 -18.02 -3.11 0.19
CA SER A 38 -19.46 -2.93 -0.07
C SER A 38 -20.30 -2.98 1.21
N GLY A 39 -19.67 -3.22 2.37
CA GLY A 39 -20.34 -3.35 3.65
C GLY A 39 -20.92 -4.74 3.92
N ASN A 40 -20.64 -5.75 3.09
CA ASN A 40 -21.06 -7.11 3.36
C ASN A 40 -20.20 -7.70 4.48
N GLN A 41 -20.86 -8.29 5.47
CA GLN A 41 -20.17 -8.90 6.60
C GLN A 41 -19.53 -10.23 6.19
N VAL A 42 -18.21 -10.32 6.30
CA VAL A 42 -17.41 -11.54 6.07
C VAL A 42 -17.37 -12.41 7.32
N ALA A 43 -17.15 -11.80 8.48
CA ALA A 43 -17.12 -12.50 9.77
C ALA A 43 -17.57 -11.58 10.90
N LYS A 44 -17.97 -12.17 12.04
CA LYS A 44 -18.27 -11.42 13.26
C LYS A 44 -18.05 -12.27 14.50
N GLY A 45 -17.89 -11.60 15.62
CA GLY A 45 -17.88 -12.24 16.93
C GLY A 45 -18.06 -11.24 18.06
N MET A 46 -17.99 -11.77 19.28
CA MET A 46 -18.24 -10.98 20.48
C MET A 46 -17.49 -11.59 21.67
N ILE A 47 -16.99 -10.72 22.55
CA ILE A 47 -16.51 -11.08 23.88
C ILE A 47 -17.52 -10.53 24.88
N PRO A 48 -18.31 -11.39 25.56
CA PRO A 48 -19.30 -10.95 26.53
C PRO A 48 -18.65 -10.52 27.85
N ASP A 49 -19.38 -9.71 28.62
CA ASP A 49 -19.14 -9.44 30.04
C ASP A 49 -17.72 -9.02 30.43
N ILE A 50 -17.11 -8.13 29.63
CA ILE A 50 -15.80 -7.58 29.97
C ILE A 50 -15.88 -6.58 31.12
N ASN A 51 -14.83 -6.56 31.94
CA ASN A 51 -14.67 -5.64 33.06
C ASN A 51 -13.31 -4.95 32.94
N VAL A 52 -13.30 -3.63 32.74
CA VAL A 52 -12.09 -2.84 32.51
C VAL A 52 -12.00 -1.74 33.58
N PRO A 53 -11.05 -1.86 34.52
CA PRO A 53 -10.80 -0.80 35.50
C PRO A 53 -10.45 0.52 34.84
N ARG A 54 -10.59 1.61 35.58
CA ARG A 54 -10.10 2.92 35.14
C ARG A 54 -8.58 2.99 35.27
N GLY A 55 -7.95 3.73 34.35
CA GLY A 55 -6.57 4.19 34.47
C GLY A 55 -5.54 3.26 33.86
N GLY A 56 -5.82 2.66 32.70
CA GLY A 56 -4.84 1.80 32.04
C GLY A 56 -5.30 1.16 30.74
N LEU A 57 -4.42 0.34 30.18
CA LEU A 57 -4.64 -0.54 29.03
C LEU A 57 -4.79 -1.97 29.54
N PHE A 58 -5.89 -2.62 29.20
CA PHE A 58 -6.22 -3.96 29.70
C PHE A 58 -6.48 -4.92 28.56
N ASN A 59 -5.98 -6.15 28.69
CA ASN A 59 -6.27 -7.25 27.79
C ASN A 59 -7.68 -7.77 28.09
N ILE A 60 -8.50 -7.92 27.04
CA ILE A 60 -9.89 -8.36 27.17
C ILE A 60 -10.19 -9.67 26.43
N GLY A 61 -9.25 -10.16 25.62
CA GLY A 61 -9.32 -11.44 24.93
C GLY A 61 -8.58 -11.40 23.60
N GLU A 62 -8.78 -12.43 22.78
CA GLU A 62 -8.12 -12.59 21.49
C GLU A 62 -9.16 -12.82 20.39
N ILE A 63 -8.79 -12.46 19.16
CA ILE A 63 -9.56 -12.77 17.95
C ILE A 63 -8.76 -13.68 17.03
N GLY A 64 -9.46 -14.55 16.32
CA GLY A 64 -8.93 -15.41 15.26
C GLY A 64 -9.97 -15.54 14.15
N ILE A 65 -9.68 -15.01 12.97
CA ILE A 65 -10.60 -14.97 11.83
C ILE A 65 -9.96 -15.65 10.62
N LEU A 66 -10.50 -16.79 10.21
CA LEU A 66 -10.06 -17.50 9.00
C LEU A 66 -10.45 -16.70 7.75
N LEU A 67 -9.51 -16.49 6.82
CA LEU A 67 -9.73 -15.73 5.59
C LEU A 67 -10.05 -16.58 4.35
N LYS A 68 -10.22 -17.89 4.52
CA LYS A 68 -10.41 -18.85 3.42
C LYS A 68 -11.57 -18.52 2.46
N ASP A 69 -12.61 -17.86 2.98
CA ASP A 69 -13.84 -17.53 2.24
C ASP A 69 -13.82 -16.07 1.72
N ALA A 70 -12.72 -15.34 1.95
CA ALA A 70 -12.55 -13.97 1.47
C ALA A 70 -12.30 -13.97 -0.05
N LYS A 71 -13.11 -13.21 -0.79
CA LYS A 71 -12.94 -12.93 -2.22
C LYS A 71 -11.74 -12.01 -2.48
N ALA A 72 -10.55 -12.58 -2.56
CA ALA A 72 -9.32 -11.84 -2.86
C ALA A 72 -9.13 -11.58 -4.37
N PRO A 73 -8.41 -10.53 -4.78
CA PRO A 73 -7.82 -9.48 -3.93
C PRO A 73 -8.90 -8.50 -3.42
N GLN A 74 -8.86 -8.12 -2.14
CA GLN A 74 -9.78 -7.12 -1.59
C GLN A 74 -9.23 -6.39 -0.35
N GLN A 75 -9.79 -5.22 -0.06
CA GLN A 75 -9.68 -4.56 1.24
C GLN A 75 -10.88 -4.94 2.11
N LEU A 76 -10.61 -5.36 3.34
CA LEU A 76 -11.58 -5.59 4.40
C LEU A 76 -11.42 -4.55 5.50
N GLU A 77 -12.48 -4.30 6.26
CA GLU A 77 -12.44 -3.46 7.46
C GLU A 77 -12.80 -4.31 8.69
N LEU A 78 -11.88 -4.41 9.65
CA LEU A 78 -12.15 -4.94 10.98
C LEU A 78 -12.61 -3.79 11.88
N GLU A 79 -13.90 -3.73 12.15
CA GLU A 79 -14.47 -2.82 13.15
C GLU A 79 -14.58 -3.55 14.50
N ILE A 80 -14.14 -2.90 15.56
CA ILE A 80 -14.26 -3.36 16.95
C ILE A 80 -15.00 -2.28 17.73
N SER A 81 -16.11 -2.64 18.36
CA SER A 81 -16.98 -1.72 19.08
C SER A 81 -17.30 -2.21 20.49
N LEU A 82 -17.40 -1.26 21.41
CA LEU A 82 -17.82 -1.51 22.78
C LEU A 82 -19.31 -1.20 22.93
N GLU A 83 -20.11 -2.20 23.29
CA GLU A 83 -21.56 -2.00 23.46
C GLU A 83 -21.89 -0.91 24.47
N ARG A 84 -23.09 -0.32 24.34
CA ARG A 84 -23.60 0.75 25.22
C ARG A 84 -22.73 2.02 25.22
N THR A 85 -21.79 2.14 24.29
CA THR A 85 -20.94 3.31 24.08
C THR A 85 -20.82 3.61 22.58
N ASN A 86 -20.26 4.77 22.24
CA ASN A 86 -19.89 5.12 20.86
C ASN A 86 -18.42 4.75 20.54
N ALA A 87 -17.72 4.08 21.45
CA ALA A 87 -16.31 3.75 21.26
C ALA A 87 -16.16 2.62 20.24
N ARG A 88 -15.44 2.91 19.16
CA ARG A 88 -15.09 1.96 18.12
C ARG A 88 -13.75 2.28 17.48
N ASN A 89 -13.03 1.26 17.05
CA ASN A 89 -11.85 1.35 16.20
C ASN A 89 -12.06 0.55 14.92
N ARG A 90 -11.42 0.99 13.83
CA ARG A 90 -11.44 0.34 12.52
C ARG A 90 -10.03 0.10 12.06
N TYR A 91 -9.80 -1.09 11.52
CA TYR A 91 -8.50 -1.50 11.01
C TYR A 91 -8.69 -2.01 9.58
N PRO A 92 -8.13 -1.33 8.57
CA PRO A 92 -8.18 -1.83 7.20
C PRO A 92 -7.21 -3.00 7.05
N LEU A 93 -7.63 -4.05 6.36
CA LEU A 93 -6.84 -5.24 6.11
C LEU A 93 -6.86 -5.53 4.61
N TRP A 94 -5.72 -5.86 4.01
CA TRP A 94 -5.64 -6.28 2.62
C TRP A 94 -5.49 -7.78 2.56
N VAL A 95 -6.33 -8.43 1.78
CA VAL A 95 -6.34 -9.89 1.60
C VAL A 95 -6.07 -10.20 0.13
N TYR A 96 -5.03 -10.98 -0.11
CA TYR A 96 -4.59 -11.40 -1.44
C TYR A 96 -4.68 -12.93 -1.61
N PRO A 97 -4.76 -13.46 -2.84
CA PRO A 97 -4.78 -14.90 -3.06
C PRO A 97 -3.47 -15.56 -2.59
N SER A 98 -3.56 -16.67 -1.84
CA SER A 98 -2.37 -17.40 -1.35
C SER A 98 -1.63 -18.20 -2.43
N ASP A 99 -2.34 -18.53 -3.51
CA ASP A 99 -1.83 -19.31 -4.65
C ASP A 99 -1.40 -18.44 -5.83
N ALA A 100 -1.42 -17.11 -5.69
CA ALA A 100 -0.98 -16.18 -6.72
C ALA A 100 0.46 -16.50 -7.18
N ARG A 101 0.69 -16.38 -8.48
CA ARG A 101 2.01 -16.51 -9.12
C ARG A 101 2.18 -15.34 -10.08
N VAL A 102 3.42 -15.05 -10.45
CA VAL A 102 3.71 -14.02 -11.47
C VAL A 102 3.01 -14.43 -12.76
N GLU A 103 2.12 -13.58 -13.25
CA GLU A 103 1.42 -13.82 -14.50
C GLU A 103 2.37 -13.67 -15.69
N ASN A 104 2.13 -14.45 -16.74
CA ASN A 104 2.81 -14.27 -18.02
C ASN A 104 1.80 -13.80 -19.04
N PHE A 105 2.02 -12.61 -19.60
CA PHE A 105 1.13 -12.02 -20.59
C PHE A 105 1.80 -12.05 -21.98
N GLU A 106 1.14 -12.69 -22.94
CA GLU A 106 1.68 -12.84 -24.28
C GLU A 106 1.85 -11.47 -24.96
N GLY A 107 3.06 -11.21 -25.46
CA GLY A 107 3.40 -9.96 -26.14
C GLY A 107 3.58 -8.75 -25.20
N LEU A 108 3.87 -8.98 -23.91
CA LEU A 108 4.40 -7.98 -22.98
C LEU A 108 5.85 -8.35 -22.63
N LEU A 109 6.77 -7.39 -22.77
CA LEU A 109 8.13 -7.52 -22.26
C LEU A 109 8.20 -6.92 -20.84
N VAL A 110 8.51 -7.73 -19.83
CA VAL A 110 8.77 -7.26 -18.46
C VAL A 110 10.28 -7.27 -18.22
N CYS A 111 10.84 -6.17 -17.74
CA CYS A 111 12.29 -6.02 -17.56
C CYS A 111 12.67 -5.05 -16.43
N GLU A 112 13.87 -5.22 -15.86
CA GLU A 112 14.42 -4.34 -14.81
C GLU A 112 15.34 -3.24 -15.36
N ARG A 113 15.71 -3.32 -16.64
CA ARG A 113 16.65 -2.41 -17.28
C ARG A 113 16.18 -2.08 -18.69
N ILE A 114 16.45 -0.85 -19.10
CA ILE A 114 16.26 -0.41 -20.48
C ILE A 114 17.54 -0.75 -21.25
N ASP A 115 17.48 -1.82 -22.03
CA ASP A 115 18.56 -2.28 -22.91
C ASP A 115 18.12 -2.18 -24.39
N ASP A 116 19.00 -2.60 -25.30
CA ASP A 116 18.72 -2.57 -26.75
C ASP A 116 17.45 -3.35 -27.12
N LYS A 117 17.14 -4.44 -26.39
CA LYS A 117 15.93 -5.24 -26.62
C LYS A 117 14.67 -4.47 -26.24
N VAL A 118 14.69 -3.72 -25.14
CA VAL A 118 13.58 -2.83 -24.76
C VAL A 118 13.34 -1.77 -25.82
N ILE A 119 14.42 -1.12 -26.30
CA ILE A 119 14.35 -0.09 -27.33
C ILE A 119 13.77 -0.68 -28.63
N GLU A 120 14.33 -1.80 -29.11
CA GLU A 120 13.85 -2.50 -30.31
C GLU A 120 12.38 -2.91 -30.18
N THR A 121 11.96 -3.40 -29.02
CA THR A 121 10.56 -3.78 -28.77
C THR A 121 9.63 -2.58 -28.91
N LEU A 122 10.01 -1.44 -28.34
CA LEU A 122 9.21 -0.22 -28.39
C LEU A 122 9.16 0.38 -29.82
N GLU A 123 10.29 0.43 -30.53
CA GLU A 123 10.34 0.90 -31.92
C GLU A 123 9.47 0.06 -32.86
N ASN A 124 9.36 -1.23 -32.58
CA ASN A 124 8.47 -2.17 -33.28
C ASN A 124 7.02 -2.16 -32.75
N SER A 125 6.58 -1.10 -32.07
CA SER A 125 5.22 -0.94 -31.55
C SER A 125 4.81 -1.94 -30.46
N GLY A 126 5.79 -2.57 -29.81
CA GLY A 126 5.58 -3.53 -28.72
C GLY A 126 5.15 -2.87 -27.41
N ARG A 127 4.87 -3.71 -26.41
CA ARG A 127 4.48 -3.30 -25.05
C ARG A 127 5.59 -3.69 -24.08
N VAL A 128 6.01 -2.75 -23.25
CA VAL A 128 7.05 -2.97 -22.25
C VAL A 128 6.59 -2.47 -20.88
N LEU A 129 6.79 -3.30 -19.85
CA LEU A 129 6.71 -2.93 -18.45
C LEU A 129 8.13 -2.92 -17.87
N VAL A 130 8.63 -1.73 -17.54
CA VAL A 130 9.93 -1.57 -16.86
C VAL A 130 9.68 -1.48 -15.35
N VAL A 131 10.23 -2.42 -14.59
CA VAL A 131 10.12 -2.49 -13.13
C VAL A 131 11.50 -2.32 -12.52
N THR A 132 11.83 -1.11 -12.06
CA THR A 132 13.20 -0.81 -11.62
C THR A 132 13.24 0.30 -10.59
N ASP A 133 14.18 0.25 -9.67
CA ASP A 133 14.56 1.41 -8.86
C ASP A 133 15.97 1.92 -9.18
N GLU A 134 16.60 1.37 -10.24
CA GLU A 134 17.93 1.76 -10.72
C GLU A 134 17.86 3.08 -11.50
N ILE A 135 17.50 4.16 -10.80
CA ILE A 135 17.35 5.50 -11.36
C ILE A 135 18.41 6.42 -10.77
N ALA A 136 19.06 7.21 -11.63
CA ALA A 136 20.07 8.18 -11.26
C ALA A 136 19.57 9.14 -10.15
N LEU A 137 20.45 9.47 -9.19
CA LEU A 137 20.06 10.21 -7.98
C LEU A 137 19.54 11.62 -8.29
N GLU A 138 20.06 12.23 -9.33
CA GLU A 138 19.70 13.54 -9.85
C GLU A 138 18.29 13.59 -10.45
N HIS A 139 17.75 12.44 -10.88
CA HIS A 139 16.44 12.31 -11.53
C HIS A 139 15.42 11.60 -10.63
N SER A 140 15.71 11.45 -9.34
CA SER A 140 14.84 10.68 -8.46
C SER A 140 14.96 11.05 -6.99
N VAL A 141 13.93 10.65 -6.25
CA VAL A 141 13.86 10.76 -4.80
C VAL A 141 13.76 9.35 -4.22
N GLY A 142 14.29 9.12 -3.01
CA GLY A 142 14.12 7.81 -2.37
C GLY A 142 12.66 7.57 -1.99
N GLY A 143 12.19 6.33 -2.05
CA GLY A 143 10.89 5.96 -1.52
C GLY A 143 10.88 5.98 0.02
N PHE A 144 9.81 6.53 0.60
CA PHE A 144 9.60 6.50 2.05
C PHE A 144 8.12 6.55 2.37
N PHE A 145 7.67 5.66 3.25
CA PHE A 145 6.24 5.53 3.56
C PHE A 145 5.73 6.61 4.50
N THR A 146 6.49 6.93 5.56
CA THR A 146 6.08 7.94 6.54
C THR A 146 6.20 9.34 5.93
N PRO A 147 5.16 10.18 6.03
CA PRO A 147 5.25 11.55 5.53
C PRO A 147 6.30 12.35 6.31
N ASP A 148 6.83 13.39 5.68
CA ASP A 148 7.73 14.34 6.35
C ASP A 148 7.12 14.91 7.64
N PHE A 149 7.96 15.07 8.66
CA PHE A 149 7.54 15.56 9.96
C PHE A 149 7.74 17.07 10.03
N TRP A 150 6.65 17.86 9.96
CA TRP A 150 6.47 19.33 10.09
C TRP A 150 7.46 20.30 9.42
N CYS A 151 8.72 19.94 9.16
CA CYS A 151 9.75 20.81 8.59
C CYS A 151 10.93 20.02 8.00
N TYR A 152 10.77 19.51 6.77
CA TYR A 152 11.81 18.84 6.00
C TYR A 152 13.16 19.58 6.02
N THR A 153 13.14 20.90 5.80
CA THR A 153 14.37 21.71 5.67
C THR A 153 15.19 21.72 6.96
N MET A 154 14.53 21.78 8.12
CA MET A 154 15.19 21.73 9.42
C MET A 154 15.77 20.32 9.69
N PHE A 155 14.97 19.26 9.53
CA PHE A 155 15.45 17.90 9.78
C PHE A 155 16.52 17.45 8.81
N ARG A 156 16.48 17.93 7.57
CA ARG A 156 17.57 17.74 6.60
C ARG A 156 18.87 18.37 7.10
N ARG A 157 18.84 19.60 7.61
CA ARG A 157 20.03 20.31 8.14
C ARG A 157 20.58 19.68 9.41
N LEU A 158 19.73 19.09 10.23
CA LEU A 158 20.12 18.44 11.49
C LEU A 158 20.68 17.02 11.28
N ARG A 159 20.71 16.51 10.04
CA ARG A 159 21.33 15.22 9.76
C ARG A 159 22.85 15.36 9.75
N LYS A 160 23.50 14.57 10.61
CA LYS A 160 24.95 14.34 10.58
C LYS A 160 25.24 13.16 9.65
N ASN A 161 25.57 12.00 10.23
CA ASN A 161 26.02 10.81 9.51
C ASN A 161 24.87 9.86 9.09
N ARG A 162 23.64 10.38 8.92
CA ARG A 162 22.48 9.58 8.51
C ARG A 162 22.01 10.03 7.14
N PRO A 163 21.60 9.11 6.25
CA PRO A 163 21.00 9.47 4.96
C PRO A 163 19.87 10.48 5.17
N VAL A 164 19.72 11.49 4.32
CA VAL A 164 18.57 12.41 4.38
C VAL A 164 17.31 11.65 4.02
N ALA A 165 16.27 11.74 4.84
CA ALA A 165 15.00 11.12 4.48
C ALA A 165 14.47 11.84 3.24
N PRO A 166 13.81 11.12 2.33
CA PRO A 166 13.24 11.69 1.13
C PRO A 166 12.39 12.93 1.38
N GLY A 167 11.61 12.94 2.47
CA GLY A 167 10.75 14.07 2.83
C GLY A 167 9.52 14.17 1.91
N THR A 168 9.00 13.04 1.46
CA THR A 168 7.75 12.94 0.70
C THR A 168 6.55 12.93 1.65
N LEU A 169 5.35 13.16 1.14
CA LEU A 169 4.12 13.34 1.93
C LEU A 169 3.08 12.22 1.72
N GLY A 170 3.50 11.11 1.10
CA GLY A 170 2.64 9.95 0.81
C GLY A 170 2.36 9.79 -0.68
N LEU A 171 1.35 8.98 -1.00
CA LEU A 171 0.91 8.67 -2.35
C LEU A 171 -0.39 9.41 -2.68
N LEU A 172 -0.58 9.67 -3.97
CA LEU A 172 -1.83 10.10 -4.58
C LEU A 172 -2.05 9.28 -5.84
N CYS A 173 -3.22 8.65 -5.98
CA CYS A 173 -3.61 7.91 -7.18
C CYS A 173 -5.13 7.94 -7.36
N ASP A 174 -5.59 7.51 -8.53
CA ASP A 174 -7.00 7.20 -8.77
C ASP A 174 -7.21 5.69 -8.62
N PRO A 175 -7.90 5.20 -7.57
CA PRO A 175 -8.15 3.77 -7.38
C PRO A 175 -8.89 3.09 -8.54
N GLU A 176 -9.66 3.85 -9.32
CA GLU A 176 -10.39 3.32 -10.47
C GLU A 176 -9.51 3.22 -11.73
N HIS A 177 -8.25 3.66 -11.66
CA HIS A 177 -7.32 3.54 -12.77
C HIS A 177 -7.11 2.07 -13.15
N PRO A 178 -7.19 1.66 -14.43
CA PRO A 178 -7.17 0.24 -14.79
C PRO A 178 -5.89 -0.52 -14.37
N ALA A 179 -4.74 0.16 -14.31
CA ALA A 179 -3.50 -0.41 -13.77
C ALA A 179 -3.58 -0.85 -12.28
N LEU A 180 -4.57 -0.36 -11.53
CA LEU A 180 -4.82 -0.67 -10.13
C LEU A 180 -6.04 -1.58 -9.93
N ALA A 181 -6.67 -2.05 -11.01
CA ALA A 181 -7.94 -2.80 -10.95
C ALA A 181 -7.88 -4.07 -10.10
N ASP A 182 -6.73 -4.76 -10.12
CA ASP A 182 -6.50 -5.96 -9.32
C ASP A 182 -5.66 -5.66 -8.04
N PHE A 183 -5.51 -4.38 -7.68
CA PHE A 183 -4.79 -3.94 -6.49
C PHE A 183 -5.65 -2.99 -5.63
N PRO A 184 -6.46 -3.54 -4.70
CA PRO A 184 -7.35 -2.76 -3.85
C PRO A 184 -6.59 -1.68 -3.07
N THR A 185 -6.90 -0.43 -3.39
CA THR A 185 -6.22 0.72 -2.78
C THR A 185 -7.18 1.88 -2.61
N GLU A 186 -6.84 2.76 -1.67
CA GLU A 186 -7.44 4.08 -1.55
C GLU A 186 -6.64 5.07 -2.40
N PHE A 187 -7.17 6.30 -2.55
CA PHE A 187 -6.51 7.37 -3.31
C PHE A 187 -5.25 7.93 -2.64
N HIS A 188 -4.90 7.43 -1.44
CA HIS A 188 -3.72 7.82 -0.65
C HIS A 188 -2.94 6.62 -0.12
N SER A 189 -1.76 6.87 0.46
CA SER A 189 -0.95 5.83 1.12
C SER A 189 -1.74 5.06 2.18
N ASN A 190 -1.62 3.74 2.19
CA ASN A 190 -2.02 2.89 3.30
C ASN A 190 -1.12 1.64 3.35
N TRP A 191 -1.28 0.76 4.35
CA TRP A 191 -0.26 -0.21 4.75
C TRP A 191 0.17 -1.22 3.67
N GLN A 192 -0.68 -1.55 2.69
CA GLN A 192 -0.32 -2.37 1.53
C GLN A 192 0.77 -1.74 0.66
N TRP A 193 0.93 -0.42 0.70
CA TRP A 193 2.00 0.27 -0.01
C TRP A 193 3.34 0.23 0.72
N TRP A 194 3.40 -0.19 1.99
CA TRP A 194 4.60 -0.07 2.83
C TRP A 194 5.84 -0.66 2.17
N ARG A 195 5.81 -1.94 1.78
CA ARG A 195 6.99 -2.61 1.20
C ARG A 195 7.33 -2.07 -0.17
N ILE A 196 6.33 -1.79 -0.99
CA ILE A 196 6.49 -1.25 -2.35
C ILE A 196 7.19 0.11 -2.27
N VAL A 197 6.66 1.03 -1.48
CA VAL A 197 7.20 2.40 -1.34
C VAL A 197 8.58 2.37 -0.69
N MET A 198 8.80 1.56 0.35
CA MET A 198 10.10 1.47 1.01
C MET A 198 11.20 0.88 0.13
N ASN A 199 10.84 0.18 -0.96
CA ASN A 199 11.75 -0.39 -1.96
C ASN A 199 11.52 0.25 -3.34
N SER A 200 11.29 1.56 -3.35
CA SER A 200 11.07 2.34 -4.56
C SER A 200 11.97 3.56 -4.66
N ARG A 201 12.04 4.10 -5.87
CA ARG A 201 12.76 5.32 -6.19
C ARG A 201 11.97 6.18 -7.17
N PRO A 202 10.98 6.95 -6.69
CA PRO A 202 10.15 7.81 -7.55
C PRO A 202 10.97 8.73 -8.47
N VAL A 203 10.58 8.79 -9.74
CA VAL A 203 11.25 9.58 -10.79
C VAL A 203 10.72 11.00 -10.79
N ILE A 204 11.61 11.98 -10.96
CA ILE A 204 11.25 13.39 -11.20
C ILE A 204 10.76 13.53 -12.64
N LEU A 205 9.48 13.86 -12.82
CA LEU A 205 8.85 14.02 -14.14
C LEU A 205 8.80 15.47 -14.63
N ASP A 206 9.46 16.41 -13.94
CA ASP A 206 9.39 17.84 -14.26
C ASP A 206 9.91 18.16 -15.67
N GLU A 207 10.95 17.46 -16.11
CA GLU A 207 11.60 17.66 -17.40
C GLU A 207 11.07 16.74 -18.51
N ILE A 208 10.23 15.76 -18.17
CA ILE A 208 9.62 14.87 -19.17
C ILE A 208 8.56 15.69 -19.93
N SER A 209 8.85 15.93 -21.21
CA SER A 209 7.98 16.72 -22.10
C SER A 209 6.61 16.04 -22.24
N GLY A 210 5.55 16.76 -21.89
CA GLY A 210 4.16 16.30 -22.05
C GLY A 210 3.33 16.41 -20.77
N GLU A 211 2.03 16.16 -20.91
CA GLU A 211 1.11 16.01 -19.78
C GLU A 211 1.20 14.62 -19.14
N THR A 212 2.40 14.01 -19.08
CA THR A 212 2.58 12.70 -18.44
C THR A 212 2.24 12.83 -16.96
N LYS A 213 1.05 12.36 -16.60
CA LYS A 213 0.56 12.33 -15.23
C LYS A 213 0.92 10.97 -14.63
N PRO A 214 1.49 10.93 -13.42
CA PRO A 214 1.66 9.67 -12.73
C PRO A 214 0.30 8.99 -12.53
N ILE A 215 0.27 7.68 -12.76
CA ILE A 215 -0.83 6.81 -12.32
C ILE A 215 -0.82 6.73 -10.79
N VAL A 216 0.39 6.55 -10.22
CA VAL A 216 0.64 6.66 -8.79
C VAL A 216 1.70 7.72 -8.58
N GLN A 217 1.31 8.82 -7.97
CA GLN A 217 2.17 9.95 -7.67
C GLN A 217 2.69 9.84 -6.24
N VAL A 218 3.98 10.10 -6.04
CA VAL A 218 4.50 10.41 -4.70
C VAL A 218 4.40 11.92 -4.49
N VAL A 219 3.70 12.33 -3.45
CA VAL A 219 3.54 13.75 -3.12
C VAL A 219 4.87 14.27 -2.56
N ASP A 220 5.48 15.24 -3.23
CA ASP A 220 6.72 15.84 -2.75
C ASP A 220 6.47 16.87 -1.64
N ASN A 221 7.51 17.26 -0.90
CA ASN A 221 7.43 18.37 0.04
C ASN A 221 7.35 19.72 -0.67
N ILE A 222 6.84 20.71 0.06
CA ILE A 222 6.69 22.10 -0.37
C ILE A 222 8.01 22.82 -0.69
N ALA A 223 9.17 22.30 -0.27
CA ALA A 223 10.45 22.97 -0.51
C ALA A 223 11.07 22.61 -1.87
N ARG A 224 10.72 21.46 -2.43
CA ARG A 224 11.11 21.01 -3.77
C ARG A 224 9.95 21.08 -4.76
N CYS A 225 8.76 20.62 -4.34
CA CYS A 225 7.52 20.63 -5.10
C CYS A 225 7.62 19.94 -6.47
N GLN A 226 8.40 18.85 -6.57
CA GLN A 226 8.59 18.13 -7.82
C GLN A 226 7.42 17.18 -8.11
N ARG A 227 7.14 16.93 -9.39
CA ARG A 227 6.22 15.88 -9.81
C ARG A 227 6.94 14.55 -9.76
N LEU A 228 6.65 13.73 -8.75
CA LEU A 228 7.31 12.43 -8.57
C LEU A 228 6.40 11.28 -9.01
N GLY A 229 6.83 10.54 -10.02
CA GLY A 229 6.12 9.35 -10.52
C GLY A 229 6.63 8.07 -9.88
N LEU A 230 5.75 7.33 -9.20
CA LEU A 230 6.01 5.93 -8.82
C LEU A 230 5.61 5.00 -9.96
N ILE A 231 4.43 5.24 -10.55
CA ILE A 231 3.94 4.57 -11.76
C ILE A 231 3.55 5.63 -12.78
N PHE A 232 4.00 5.49 -14.02
CA PHE A 232 3.64 6.41 -15.10
C PHE A 232 3.83 5.77 -16.48
N GLU A 233 3.16 6.32 -17.47
CA GLU A 233 3.19 5.83 -18.85
C GLU A 233 4.15 6.63 -19.73
N GLY A 234 4.60 5.99 -20.80
CA GLY A 234 5.38 6.59 -21.87
C GLY A 234 5.11 5.93 -23.22
N MET A 235 5.57 6.58 -24.28
CA MET A 235 5.51 6.05 -25.64
C MET A 235 6.80 6.33 -26.39
N VAL A 236 7.20 5.40 -27.25
CA VAL A 236 8.25 5.58 -28.25
C VAL A 236 7.65 5.21 -29.61
N GLY A 237 7.36 6.21 -30.45
CA GLY A 237 6.58 6.00 -31.65
C GLY A 237 5.18 5.45 -31.33
N LYS A 238 4.93 4.19 -31.69
CA LYS A 238 3.68 3.46 -31.37
C LYS A 238 3.86 2.43 -30.24
N GLY A 239 5.09 2.24 -29.75
CA GLY A 239 5.38 1.38 -28.62
C GLY A 239 4.85 1.97 -27.32
N ARG A 240 4.32 1.10 -26.46
CA ARG A 240 3.73 1.48 -25.17
C ARG A 240 4.63 1.05 -24.04
N LEU A 241 4.87 1.96 -23.12
CA LEU A 241 5.78 1.77 -22.00
C LEU A 241 5.06 2.11 -20.70
N LEU A 242 5.08 1.18 -19.75
CA LEU A 242 4.68 1.41 -18.38
C LEU A 242 5.93 1.34 -17.50
N PHE A 243 6.14 2.38 -16.69
CA PHE A 243 7.21 2.42 -15.71
C PHE A 243 6.66 2.15 -14.32
N CYS A 244 7.29 1.23 -13.60
CA CYS A 244 7.15 1.04 -12.17
C CYS A 244 8.50 1.29 -11.51
N THR A 245 8.59 2.32 -10.67
CA THR A 245 9.86 2.72 -10.07
C THR A 245 10.15 2.01 -8.75
N ALA A 246 9.62 0.79 -8.59
CA ALA A 246 9.76 -0.05 -7.40
C ALA A 246 10.33 -1.42 -7.79
N LYS A 247 11.07 -2.06 -6.88
CA LYS A 247 11.70 -3.37 -7.08
C LYS A 247 10.71 -4.55 -6.99
N LEU A 248 9.56 -4.48 -7.66
CA LEU A 248 8.49 -5.48 -7.45
C LEU A 248 8.94 -6.92 -7.78
N LEU A 249 9.82 -7.09 -8.77
CA LEU A 249 10.34 -8.41 -9.15
C LEU A 249 11.15 -9.09 -8.03
N ASN A 250 11.79 -8.30 -7.15
CA ASN A 250 12.53 -8.79 -5.98
C ASN A 250 11.68 -8.86 -4.70
N LEU A 251 10.38 -8.56 -4.79
CA LEU A 251 9.45 -8.51 -3.65
C LEU A 251 8.29 -9.49 -3.81
N THR A 252 8.38 -10.42 -4.77
CA THR A 252 7.29 -11.35 -5.11
C THR A 252 6.97 -12.36 -4.01
N GLU A 253 7.81 -12.47 -2.97
CA GLU A 253 7.48 -13.20 -1.74
C GLU A 253 6.43 -12.49 -0.88
N TYR A 254 6.18 -11.21 -1.13
CA TYR A 254 5.17 -10.43 -0.43
C TYR A 254 3.89 -10.35 -1.27
N PRO A 255 2.74 -10.75 -0.71
CA PRO A 255 1.50 -10.86 -1.46
C PRO A 255 1.04 -9.53 -2.07
N GLU A 256 1.25 -8.40 -1.37
CA GLU A 256 0.91 -7.07 -1.89
C GLU A 256 1.74 -6.69 -3.11
N ALA A 257 3.04 -7.03 -3.13
CA ALA A 257 3.93 -6.68 -4.22
C ALA A 257 3.73 -7.60 -5.42
N LEU A 258 3.48 -8.90 -5.18
CA LEU A 258 3.12 -9.85 -6.20
C LEU A 258 1.79 -9.49 -6.86
N GLN A 259 0.76 -9.20 -6.07
CA GLN A 259 -0.55 -8.78 -6.61
C GLN A 259 -0.41 -7.49 -7.41
N PHE A 260 0.34 -6.51 -6.91
CA PHE A 260 0.54 -5.26 -7.62
C PHE A 260 1.26 -5.48 -8.96
N LEU A 261 2.31 -6.30 -8.99
CA LEU A 261 2.99 -6.68 -10.23
C LEU A 261 2.02 -7.32 -11.24
N ASN A 262 1.17 -8.25 -10.81
CA ASN A 262 0.18 -8.87 -11.69
C ASN A 262 -0.85 -7.86 -12.22
N SER A 263 -1.30 -6.92 -11.38
CA SER A 263 -2.17 -5.82 -11.82
C SER A 263 -1.54 -4.98 -12.93
N LEU A 264 -0.23 -4.71 -12.84
CA LEU A 264 0.51 -3.99 -13.88
C LEU A 264 0.76 -4.83 -15.15
N ILE A 265 0.94 -6.15 -15.02
CA ILE A 265 1.13 -7.06 -16.16
C ILE A 265 -0.16 -7.21 -16.98
N LYS A 266 -1.32 -7.17 -16.33
CA LYS A 266 -2.63 -7.34 -16.96
C LYS A 266 -3.13 -6.08 -17.67
N TYR A 267 -2.65 -4.90 -17.26
CA TYR A 267 -2.96 -3.59 -17.85
C TYR A 267 -2.39 -3.45 -19.27
#